data_AF-A0A1A3HHD6-F1
#
_entry.id   AF-A0A1A3HHD6-F1
#
_cell.length_a   1.000
_cell.length_b   1.000
_cell.length_c   1.000
_cell.angle_alpha   90.00
_cell.angle_beta   90.00
_cell.angle_gamma   90.00
#
_symmetry.space_group_name_H-M   'P 1'
#
loop_
_entity.id
_entity.type
_entity.pdbx_description
1 polymer ?
#
loop_
_entity_poly.entity_id
_entity_poly.type
_entity_poly.pdbx_seq_one_letter_code
_entity_poly.pdbx_strand_id
1 'polypeptide(L)'
;MLLSFALVALCALGLLAALVPSLWAFLPICSDNCDDPKFSKFFDHTFTGAAVVVDGEVAAVAVAGIGMVVAGIRRTTLWLWPALGAAMVVAAFFGALLIWVNGIPSGH
;
A
#
# COMPACT_ATOMS: atom_id res chain seq x y z
N MET A 1 12.21 -13.30 14.20
CA MET A 1 13.09 -12.91 13.07
C MET A 1 12.41 -13.12 11.72
N LEU A 2 12.07 -14.35 11.31
CA LEU A 2 11.42 -14.62 10.01
C LEU A 2 10.19 -13.74 9.70
N LEU A 3 9.30 -13.55 10.67
CA LEU A 3 8.12 -12.69 10.52
C LEU A 3 8.44 -11.20 10.33
N SER A 4 9.51 -10.70 10.95
CA SER A 4 9.96 -9.32 10.78
C SER A 4 10.55 -9.11 9.39
N PHE A 5 11.29 -10.09 8.88
CA PHE A 5 11.77 -10.09 7.49
C PHE A 5 10.60 -10.17 6.49
N ALA A 6 9.59 -11.00 6.77
CA ALA A 6 8.39 -11.08 5.95
C ALA A 6 7.63 -9.75 5.91
N LEU A 7 7.50 -9.05 7.04
CA LEU A 7 6.88 -7.73 7.10
C LEU A 7 7.64 -6.71 6.23
N VAL A 8 8.97 -6.66 6.35
CA VAL A 8 9.79 -5.74 5.53
C VAL A 8 9.70 -6.09 4.04
N ALA A 9 9.70 -7.37 3.70
CA ALA A 9 9.53 -7.81 2.31
C ALA A 9 8.14 -7.44 1.76
N LEU A 10 7.09 -7.53 2.58
CA LEU A 10 5.74 -7.12 2.20
C LEU A 10 5.63 -5.61 1.98
N CYS A 11 6.26 -4.78 2.81
CA CYS A 11 6.35 -3.34 2.58
C CYS A 11 7.10 -3.02 1.28
N ALA A 12 8.24 -3.68 1.04
CA ALA A 12 8.99 -3.48 -0.21
C ALA A 12 8.15 -3.87 -1.44
N LEU A 13 7.41 -4.98 -1.36
CA LEU A 13 6.50 -5.41 -2.42
C LEU A 13 5.32 -4.45 -2.61
N GLY A 14 4.75 -3.93 -1.52
CA GLY A 14 3.67 -2.94 -1.55
C GLY A 14 4.09 -1.67 -2.27
N LEU A 15 5.25 -1.12 -1.92
CA LEU A 15 5.86 0.02 -2.61
C LEU A 15 6.14 -0.25 -4.09
N LEU A 16 6.74 -1.40 -4.41
CA LEU A 16 7.02 -1.78 -5.80
C LEU A 16 5.74 -1.90 -6.63
N ALA A 17 4.68 -2.43 -6.04
CA ALA A 17 3.42 -2.55 -6.73
C ALA A 17 2.66 -1.22 -6.84
N ALA A 18 2.82 -0.28 -5.91
CA ALA A 18 2.31 1.10 -6.04
C ALA A 18 3.09 1.94 -7.07
N LEU A 19 4.37 1.61 -7.29
CA LEU A 19 5.21 2.22 -8.32
C LEU A 19 4.71 1.95 -9.74
N VAL A 20 4.15 0.77 -10.02
CA VAL A 20 3.67 0.41 -11.36
C VAL A 20 2.55 1.34 -11.87
N PRO A 21 1.40 1.49 -11.18
CA PRO A 21 0.32 2.36 -11.64
C PRO A 21 0.71 3.85 -11.57
N SER A 22 1.53 4.26 -10.60
CA SER A 22 2.01 5.65 -10.54
C SER A 22 2.92 6.00 -11.72
N LEU A 23 3.89 5.14 -12.09
CA LEU A 23 4.69 5.31 -13.30
C LEU A 23 3.82 5.36 -14.57
N TRP A 24 2.75 4.56 -14.59
CA TRP A 24 1.80 4.56 -15.70
C TRP A 24 1.02 5.88 -15.81
N ALA A 25 0.64 6.48 -14.67
CA ALA A 25 0.00 7.79 -14.61
C ALA A 25 0.94 8.96 -15.00
N PHE A 26 2.26 8.79 -14.86
CA PHE A 26 3.26 9.79 -15.26
C PHE A 26 3.74 9.65 -16.72
N LEU A 27 3.29 8.64 -17.47
CA LEU A 27 3.58 8.55 -18.90
C LEU A 27 2.95 9.77 -19.63
N PRO A 28 3.64 10.34 -20.65
CA PRO A 28 3.24 11.59 -21.31
C PRO A 28 2.01 11.47 -22.24
N ILE A 29 1.05 10.60 -21.91
CA ILE A 29 -0.24 10.45 -22.60
C ILE A 29 -1.12 11.70 -22.42
N CYS A 30 -0.81 12.51 -21.40
CA CYS A 30 -1.51 13.73 -21.03
C CYS A 30 -1.33 14.93 -21.99
N SER A 31 -0.53 14.81 -23.06
CA SER A 31 -0.38 15.95 -24.01
C SER A 31 -1.67 16.23 -24.80
N ASP A 32 -2.49 15.21 -25.09
CA ASP A 32 -3.68 15.36 -25.95
C ASP A 32 -5.02 15.08 -25.23
N ASN A 33 -5.00 14.37 -24.08
CA ASN A 33 -6.21 13.90 -23.38
C ASN A 33 -6.38 14.43 -21.93
N CYS A 34 -5.65 15.49 -21.56
CA CYS A 34 -5.63 16.02 -20.18
C CYS A 34 -7.00 16.48 -19.62
N ASP A 35 -7.91 16.91 -20.50
CA ASP A 35 -9.25 17.38 -20.10
C ASP A 35 -10.32 16.27 -20.07
N ASP A 36 -9.96 15.03 -20.40
CA ASP A 36 -10.92 13.92 -20.39
C ASP A 36 -11.17 13.47 -18.93
N PRO A 37 -12.42 13.51 -18.44
CA PRO A 37 -12.77 13.12 -17.07
C PRO A 37 -12.40 11.66 -16.73
N LYS A 38 -12.21 10.81 -17.76
CA LYS A 38 -11.71 9.43 -17.58
C LYS A 38 -10.26 9.42 -17.07
N PHE A 39 -9.42 10.35 -17.53
CA PHE A 39 -8.03 10.45 -17.12
C PHE A 39 -7.86 11.09 -15.75
N SER A 40 -8.65 12.12 -15.41
CA SER A 40 -8.61 12.73 -14.08
C SER A 40 -9.04 11.75 -12.98
N LYS A 41 -10.08 10.93 -13.23
CA LYS A 41 -10.50 9.86 -12.30
C LYS A 41 -9.40 8.81 -12.10
N PHE A 42 -8.74 8.38 -13.18
CA PHE A 42 -7.65 7.41 -13.11
C PHE A 42 -6.45 7.95 -12.31
N PHE A 43 -6.08 9.22 -12.53
CA PHE A 43 -4.98 9.86 -11.83
C PHE A 43 -5.26 9.99 -10.33
N ASP A 44 -6.45 10.46 -9.96
CA ASP A 44 -6.88 10.63 -8.57
C ASP A 44 -6.97 9.30 -7.82
N HIS A 45 -7.51 8.25 -8.45
CA HIS A 45 -7.57 6.91 -7.85
C HIS A 45 -6.18 6.26 -7.75
N THR A 46 -5.30 6.49 -8.72
CA THR A 46 -3.91 6.01 -8.66
C THR A 46 -3.18 6.60 -7.46
N PHE A 47 -3.24 7.93 -7.29
CA PHE A 47 -2.63 8.63 -6.16
C PHE A 47 -3.26 8.24 -4.82
N THR A 48 -4.59 8.17 -4.76
CA THR A 48 -5.29 7.75 -3.56
C THR A 48 -4.90 6.33 -3.15
N GLY A 49 -4.84 5.39 -4.10
CA GLY A 49 -4.38 4.03 -3.81
C GLY A 49 -2.93 3.98 -3.35
N ALA A 50 -2.03 4.79 -3.93
CA ALA A 50 -0.65 4.89 -3.47
C ALA A 50 -0.54 5.44 -2.03
N ALA A 51 -1.33 6.47 -1.71
CA ALA A 51 -1.40 7.02 -0.35
C ALA A 51 -1.87 5.96 0.67
N VAL A 52 -2.92 5.19 0.32
CA VAL A 52 -3.43 4.10 1.16
C VAL A 52 -2.36 3.04 1.45
N VAL A 53 -1.52 2.68 0.47
CA VAL A 53 -0.39 1.75 0.67
C VAL A 53 0.62 2.34 1.65
N VAL A 54 1.08 3.57 1.40
CA VAL A 54 2.11 4.22 2.24
C VAL A 54 1.64 4.40 3.67
N ASP A 55 0.43 4.93 3.87
CA ASP A 55 -0.14 5.13 5.21
C ASP A 55 -0.38 3.80 5.93
N GLY A 56 -0.82 2.78 5.20
CA GLY A 56 -1.01 1.42 5.72
C GLY A 56 0.29 0.78 6.18
N GLU A 57 1.38 0.95 5.44
CA GLU A 57 2.71 0.46 5.81
C GLU A 57 3.27 1.18 7.04
N VAL A 58 3.14 2.51 7.10
CA VAL A 58 3.58 3.29 8.28
C VAL A 58 2.85 2.82 9.53
N ALA A 59 1.52 2.65 9.45
CA ALA A 59 0.72 2.14 10.55
C ALA A 59 1.12 0.71 10.94
N ALA A 60 1.32 -0.17 9.96
CA ALA A 60 1.73 -1.55 10.18
C ALA A 60 3.08 -1.67 10.91
N VAL A 61 4.07 -0.89 10.47
CA VAL A 61 5.41 -0.86 11.09
C VAL A 61 5.34 -0.27 12.50
N ALA A 62 4.56 0.79 12.71
CA ALA A 62 4.37 1.36 14.04
C ALA A 62 3.75 0.35 15.01
N VAL A 63 2.67 -0.33 14.60
CA VAL A 63 1.99 -1.34 15.43
C VAL A 63 2.90 -2.53 15.72
N ALA A 64 3.59 -3.04 14.70
CA ALA A 64 4.53 -4.16 14.88
C ALA A 64 5.71 -3.76 15.79
N GLY A 65 6.27 -2.58 15.62
CA GLY A 65 7.40 -2.06 16.39
C GLY A 65 7.03 -1.83 17.87
N ILE A 66 5.98 -1.06 18.13
CA ILE A 66 5.49 -0.79 19.50
C ILE A 66 5.10 -2.10 20.17
N GLY A 67 4.40 -2.96 19.45
CA GLY A 67 3.99 -4.28 19.92
C GLY A 67 5.15 -5.17 20.33
N MET A 68 6.21 -5.23 19.52
CA MET A 68 7.42 -5.98 19.86
C MET A 68 8.14 -5.41 21.07
N VAL A 69 8.22 -4.08 21.23
CA VAL A 69 8.81 -3.44 22.41
C VAL A 69 8.03 -3.82 23.68
N VAL A 70 6.71 -3.68 23.64
CA VAL A 70 5.83 -4.03 24.78
C VAL A 70 5.92 -5.52 25.10
N ALA A 71 5.92 -6.38 24.09
CA ALA A 71 6.03 -7.83 24.28
C ALA A 71 7.40 -8.24 24.84
N GLY A 72 8.47 -7.55 24.43
CA GLY A 72 9.82 -7.74 24.99
C GLY A 72 9.88 -7.36 26.47
N ILE A 73 9.28 -6.23 26.85
CA ILE A 73 9.19 -5.79 28.25
C ILE A 73 8.38 -6.78 29.09
N ARG A 74 7.24 -7.25 28.57
CA ARG A 74 6.32 -8.15 29.28
C ARG A 74 6.71 -9.63 29.20
N ARG A 75 7.77 -9.98 28.45
CA ARG A 75 8.14 -11.37 28.12
C ARG A 75 6.97 -12.20 27.58
N THR A 76 6.11 -11.57 26.80
CA THR A 76 4.96 -12.22 26.15
C THR A 76 5.30 -12.63 24.72
N THR A 77 4.36 -13.27 24.03
CA THR A 77 4.53 -13.76 22.65
C THR A 77 4.95 -12.65 21.68
N LEU A 78 6.21 -12.70 21.23
CA LEU A 78 6.83 -11.71 20.34
C LEU A 78 6.40 -11.81 18.87
N TRP A 79 5.86 -12.97 18.45
CA TRP A 79 5.42 -13.22 17.08
C TRP A 79 4.22 -12.35 16.71
N LEU A 80 3.22 -12.25 17.59
CA LEU A 80 1.86 -11.81 17.23
C LEU A 80 1.84 -10.42 16.58
N TRP A 81 2.71 -9.53 17.04
CA TRP A 81 2.79 -8.14 16.61
C TRP A 81 3.30 -7.97 15.17
N PRO A 82 4.41 -8.60 14.76
CA PRO A 82 4.79 -8.72 13.35
C PRO A 82 3.70 -9.30 12.44
N ALA A 83 2.98 -10.33 12.91
CA ALA A 83 1.90 -10.93 12.11
C ALA A 83 0.74 -9.95 11.88
N LEU A 84 0.39 -9.19 12.92
CA LEU A 84 -0.65 -8.18 12.84
C LEU A 84 -0.25 -7.02 11.92
N GLY A 85 1.01 -6.56 12.00
CA GLY A 85 1.56 -5.60 11.04
C GLY A 85 1.50 -6.14 9.60
N ALA A 86 1.87 -7.40 9.38
CA ALA A 86 1.83 -8.00 8.05
C ALA A 86 0.40 -8.06 7.50
N ALA A 87 -0.58 -8.41 8.34
CA ALA A 87 -1.99 -8.41 7.96
C ALA A 87 -2.49 -6.99 7.59
N MET A 88 -2.03 -5.95 8.28
CA MET A 88 -2.35 -4.55 7.94
C MET A 88 -1.80 -4.15 6.58
N VAL A 89 -0.54 -4.50 6.26
CA VAL A 89 0.04 -4.25 4.92
C VAL A 89 -0.79 -4.93 3.83
N VAL A 90 -1.14 -6.20 4.04
CA VAL A 90 -1.98 -6.94 3.08
C VAL A 90 -3.34 -6.28 2.91
N ALA A 91 -3.99 -5.86 3.99
CA ALA A 91 -5.29 -5.18 3.94
C ALA A 91 -5.20 -3.83 3.19
N ALA A 92 -4.17 -3.03 3.46
CA ALA A 92 -3.92 -1.77 2.76
C ALA A 92 -3.71 -2.01 1.25
N PHE A 93 -2.97 -3.06 0.90
CA PHE A 93 -2.73 -3.44 -0.48
C PHE A 93 -4.02 -3.84 -1.20
N PHE A 94 -4.88 -4.65 -0.56
CA PHE A 94 -6.19 -4.99 -1.12
C PHE A 94 -7.08 -3.75 -1.28
N GLY A 95 -7.06 -2.83 -0.32
CA GLY A 95 -7.76 -1.54 -0.42
C GLY A 95 -7.29 -0.72 -1.63
N ALA A 96 -5.98 -0.58 -1.80
CA ALA A 96 -5.39 0.11 -2.94
C ALA A 96 -5.74 -0.55 -4.27
N LEU A 97 -5.71 -1.89 -4.34
CA LEU A 97 -6.06 -2.65 -5.54
C LEU A 97 -7.51 -2.41 -5.95
N LEU A 98 -8.46 -2.37 -4.99
CA LEU A 98 -9.86 -2.05 -5.28
C LEU A 98 -10.03 -0.61 -5.79
N ILE A 99 -9.29 0.35 -5.22
CA ILE A 99 -9.29 1.74 -5.68
C ILE A 99 -8.75 1.82 -7.11
N TRP A 100 -7.62 1.17 -7.40
CA TRP A 100 -7.03 1.18 -8.73
C TRP A 100 -7.96 0.55 -9.77
N VAL A 101 -8.58 -0.60 -9.47
CA VAL A 101 -9.53 -1.27 -10.39
C VAL A 101 -10.73 -0.37 -10.70
N ASN A 102 -11.24 0.39 -9.71
CA ASN A 102 -12.32 1.35 -9.94
C ASN A 102 -11.89 2.60 -10.73
N GLY A 103 -10.59 2.89 -10.74
CA GLY A 103 -9.97 3.97 -11.50
C GLY A 103 -9.76 3.64 -12.98
N ILE A 104 -9.69 2.36 -13.36
CA ILE A 104 -9.45 1.94 -14.75
C ILE A 104 -10.61 2.43 -15.63
N PRO A 105 -10.35 3.21 -16.70
CA PRO A 105 -11.40 3.64 -17.62
C PRO A 105 -11.99 2.42 -18.33
N SER A 106 -13.24 2.07 -17.99
CA SER A 106 -14.00 1.07 -18.73
C SER A 106 -14.33 1.62 -20.11
N GLY A 107 -13.81 0.99 -21.16
CA GLY A 107 -14.10 1.33 -22.55
C GLY A 107 -15.57 1.03 -22.88
N HIS A 108 -16.42 2.05 -22.73
CA HIS A 108 -17.61 2.27 -23.52
C HIS A 108 -17.61 3.74 -23.97
#